data_AF-A0A7W2PIM8-F1
#
_entry.id   AF-A0A7W2PIM8-F1
#
_cell.length_a   1.000
_cell.length_b   1.000
_cell.length_c   1.000
_cell.angle_alpha   90.00
_cell.angle_beta   90.00
_cell.angle_gamma   90.00
#
_symmetry.space_group_name_H-M   'P 1'
#
loop_
_entity.id
_entity.type
_entity.pdbx_description
1 polymer ?
#
loop_
_entity_poly.entity_id
_entity_poly.type
_entity_poly.pdbx_seq_one_letter_code
_entity_poly.pdbx_strand_id
1 'polypeptide(L)'
;ITVDAKGEVLELKNTVNEMVDQLNRFSEEVTRVAREVGTEGRLGGQAQVPGVDGTWKELTDNVNAMANNLTTQVRNIAEVTTA
;
A
#
# COMPACT_ATOMS: atom_id res chain seq x y z
N ILE A 1 10.01 -18.49 -7.21
CA ILE A 1 11.41 -18.98 -7.31
C ILE A 1 11.50 -20.26 -6.48
N THR A 2 11.73 -21.43 -7.09
CA THR A 2 11.76 -22.72 -6.39
C THR A 2 13.20 -23.25 -6.35
N VAL A 3 13.95 -22.86 -5.31
CA VAL A 3 15.26 -23.44 -4.99
C VAL A 3 15.05 -24.58 -3.99
N ASP A 4 15.64 -25.75 -4.24
CA ASP A 4 15.65 -26.86 -3.30
C ASP A 4 16.74 -26.61 -2.26
N ALA A 5 16.32 -26.31 -1.03
CA ALA A 5 17.21 -26.04 0.09
C ALA A 5 16.88 -27.02 1.23
N LYS A 6 17.90 -27.49 1.95
CA LYS A 6 17.76 -28.38 3.11
C LYS A 6 18.23 -27.66 4.37
N GLY A 7 17.57 -27.88 5.50
CA GLY A 7 17.97 -27.29 6.80
C GLY A 7 17.74 -25.77 6.87
N GLU A 8 18.67 -25.03 7.49
CA GLU A 8 18.60 -23.56 7.69
C GLU A 8 18.41 -22.78 6.38
N VAL A 9 18.92 -23.29 5.25
CA VAL A 9 18.75 -22.65 3.94
C VAL A 9 17.30 -22.75 3.46
N LEU A 10 16.56 -23.81 3.84
CA LEU A 10 15.13 -23.94 3.54
C LEU A 10 14.31 -22.93 4.32
N GLU A 11 14.65 -22.77 5.60
CA GLU A 11 14.00 -21.79 6.48
C GLU A 11 14.25 -20.38 5.96
N LEU A 12 15.50 -20.03 5.63
CA LEU A 12 15.84 -18.74 5.02
C LEU A 12 15.09 -18.52 3.70
N LYS A 13 15.04 -19.52 2.81
CA LYS A 13 14.29 -19.44 1.55
C LYS A 13 12.80 -19.16 1.82
N ASN A 14 12.19 -19.84 2.79
CA ASN A 14 10.79 -19.64 3.12
C ASN A 14 10.55 -18.22 3.64
N THR A 15 11.37 -17.74 4.58
CA THR A 15 11.30 -16.36 5.09
C THR A 15 11.46 -15.34 3.98
N VAL A 16 12.43 -15.54 3.07
CA VAL A 16 12.65 -14.64 1.93
C VAL A 16 11.46 -14.66 0.96
N ASN A 17 10.89 -15.83 0.67
CA ASN A 17 9.71 -15.92 -0.17
C ASN A 17 8.51 -15.21 0.47
N GLU A 18 8.30 -15.35 1.79
CA GLU A 18 7.24 -14.63 2.50
C GLU A 18 7.44 -13.11 2.42
N MET A 19 8.67 -12.61 2.59
CA MET A 19 8.97 -11.18 2.43
C MET A 19 8.71 -10.69 0.99
N VAL A 20 9.05 -11.48 -0.03
CA VAL A 20 8.79 -11.14 -1.43
C VAL A 20 7.29 -11.11 -1.73
N ASP A 21 6.53 -12.07 -1.20
CA ASP A 21 5.08 -12.10 -1.37
C ASP A 21 4.40 -10.91 -0.68
N GLN A 22 4.88 -10.51 0.50
CA GLN A 22 4.43 -9.29 1.17
C GLN A 22 4.74 -8.04 0.34
N LEU A 23 5.93 -7.96 -0.25
CA LEU A 23 6.34 -6.84 -1.12
C LEU A 23 5.46 -6.72 -2.37
N ASN A 24 5.12 -7.85 -2.99
CA ASN A 24 4.25 -7.86 -4.17
C ASN A 24 2.85 -7.31 -3.81
N ARG A 25 2.25 -7.80 -2.71
CA ARG A 25 0.96 -7.31 -2.23
C ARG A 25 0.97 -5.83 -1.87
N PHE A 26 2.04 -5.37 -1.19
CA PHE A 26 2.22 -3.96 -0.87
C PHE A 26 2.26 -3.09 -2.14
N SER A 27 3.05 -3.51 -3.13
CA SER A 27 3.23 -2.75 -4.37
C SER A 27 1.95 -2.65 -5.18
N GLU A 28 1.17 -3.74 -5.24
CA GLU A 28 -0.15 -3.75 -5.89
C GLU A 28 -1.13 -2.78 -5.20
N GLU A 29 -1.23 -2.83 -3.88
CA GLU A 29 -2.16 -1.99 -3.11
C GLU A 29 -1.81 -0.50 -3.18
N VAL A 30 -0.53 -0.14 -3.07
CA VAL A 30 -0.10 1.26 -3.19
C VAL A 30 -0.35 1.79 -4.60
N THR A 31 -0.06 0.98 -5.63
CA THR A 31 -0.32 1.36 -7.02
C THR A 31 -1.81 1.58 -7.26
N ARG A 32 -2.67 0.72 -6.71
CA ARG A 32 -4.13 0.83 -6.80
C ARG A 32 -4.61 2.16 -6.21
N VAL A 33 -4.21 2.46 -4.97
CA VAL A 33 -4.67 3.68 -4.26
C VAL A 33 -4.18 4.95 -4.93
N ALA A 34 -2.92 4.97 -5.37
CA ALA A 34 -2.37 6.11 -6.10
C ALA A 34 -3.15 6.39 -7.39
N ARG A 35 -3.55 5.34 -8.11
CA ARG A 35 -4.38 5.47 -9.32
C ARG A 35 -5.79 5.94 -8.99
N GLU A 36 -6.47 5.30 -8.05
CA GLU A 36 -7.85 5.62 -7.68
C GLU A 36 -7.98 7.08 -7.20
N VAL A 37 -7.16 7.49 -6.24
CA VAL A 37 -7.27 8.81 -5.61
C VAL A 37 -6.62 9.89 -6.47
N GLY A 38 -5.45 9.61 -7.04
CA GLY A 38 -4.66 10.60 -7.77
C GLY A 38 -5.07 10.80 -9.23
N THR A 39 -5.53 9.73 -9.91
CA THR A 39 -5.85 9.78 -11.35
C THR A 39 -7.34 9.71 -11.62
N GLU A 40 -8.05 8.79 -10.96
CA GLU A 40 -9.49 8.57 -11.21
C GLU A 40 -10.38 9.50 -10.37
N GLY A 41 -9.80 10.25 -9.42
CA GLY A 41 -10.53 11.15 -8.53
C GLY A 41 -11.48 10.43 -7.57
N ARG A 42 -11.29 9.12 -7.35
CA ARG A 42 -12.05 8.32 -6.39
C ARG A 42 -11.51 8.60 -4.99
N LEU A 43 -12.10 9.59 -4.34
CA LEU A 43 -11.68 10.04 -3.03
C LEU A 43 -12.11 9.06 -1.92
N GLY A 44 -11.28 8.97 -0.87
CA GLY A 44 -11.51 8.09 0.28
C GLY A 44 -10.94 6.68 0.15
N GLY A 45 -10.26 6.35 -0.96
CA GLY A 45 -9.53 5.09 -1.12
C GLY A 45 -8.35 4.98 -0.15
N GLN A 46 -8.18 3.81 0.46
CA GLN A 46 -7.08 3.49 1.37
C GLN A 46 -6.43 2.16 1.00
N ALA A 47 -5.13 2.05 1.25
CA ALA A 47 -4.33 0.85 1.06
C ALA A 47 -4.44 0.00 2.32
N GLN A 48 -4.70 -1.29 2.14
CA GLN A 48 -4.76 -2.23 3.24
C GLN A 48 -3.91 -3.45 2.92
N VAL A 49 -2.73 -3.51 3.54
CA VAL A 49 -1.76 -4.58 3.30
C VAL A 49 -1.63 -5.42 4.58
N PRO A 50 -2.22 -6.63 4.65
CA PRO A 50 -2.14 -7.46 5.85
C PRO A 50 -0.71 -7.96 6.10
N GLY A 51 -0.30 -7.99 7.37
CA GLY A 51 0.98 -8.58 7.78
C GLY A 51 2.21 -7.73 7.49
N VAL A 52 2.05 -6.46 7.08
CA VAL A 52 3.17 -5.52 6.99
C VAL A 52 3.53 -4.97 8.37
N ASP A 53 4.83 -4.85 8.62
CA ASP A 53 5.39 -4.22 9.82
C ASP A 53 6.60 -3.35 9.44
N GLY A 54 7.12 -2.58 10.40
CA GLY A 54 8.27 -1.71 10.23
C GLY A 54 8.11 -0.73 9.07
N THR A 55 9.12 -0.64 8.20
CA THR A 55 9.15 0.31 7.08
C THR A 55 7.97 0.14 6.12
N TRP A 56 7.46 -1.09 5.91
CA TRP A 56 6.33 -1.32 5.00
C TRP A 56 5.02 -0.79 5.55
N LYS A 57 4.83 -0.92 6.87
CA LYS A 57 3.70 -0.33 7.55
C LYS A 57 3.76 1.20 7.46
N GLU A 58 4.92 1.79 7.73
CA GLU A 58 5.13 3.23 7.65
C GLU A 58 4.82 3.77 6.24
N LEU A 59 5.27 3.09 5.19
CA LEU A 59 4.97 3.48 3.82
C LEU A 59 3.46 3.36 3.49
N THR A 60 2.79 2.31 3.97
CA THR A 60 1.33 2.14 3.81
C THR A 60 0.59 3.30 4.49
N ASP A 61 0.97 3.63 5.71
CA ASP A 61 0.36 4.69 6.50
C ASP A 61 0.59 6.08 5.85
N ASN A 62 1.78 6.32 5.30
CA ASN A 62 2.10 7.55 4.57
C ASN A 62 1.27 7.72 3.28
N VAL A 63 1.07 6.65 2.51
CA VAL A 63 0.20 6.66 1.32
C VAL A 63 -1.25 6.96 1.73
N ASN A 64 -1.73 6.34 2.80
CA ASN A 64 -3.08 6.59 3.34
C ASN A 64 -3.25 8.03 3.82
N ALA A 65 -2.25 8.62 4.47
CA ALA A 65 -2.27 10.01 4.88
C ALA A 65 -2.37 10.94 3.65
N MET A 66 -1.60 10.68 2.60
CA MET A 66 -1.68 11.43 1.35
C MET A 66 -3.06 11.35 0.71
N ALA A 67 -3.63 10.15 0.60
CA ALA A 67 -4.96 9.93 0.04
C ALA A 67 -6.07 10.65 0.83
N ASN A 68 -6.00 10.61 2.15
CA ASN A 68 -6.93 11.34 3.03
C ASN A 68 -6.79 12.85 2.86
N ASN A 69 -5.56 13.37 2.78
CA ASN A 69 -5.32 14.80 2.57
C ASN A 69 -5.90 15.28 1.25
N LEU A 70 -5.70 14.53 0.15
CA LEU A 70 -6.28 14.85 -1.15
C LEU A 70 -7.80 14.83 -1.11
N THR A 71 -8.39 13.82 -0.46
CA THR A 71 -9.85 13.71 -0.28
C THR A 71 -10.43 14.94 0.43
N THR A 72 -9.81 15.36 1.54
CA THR A 72 -10.23 16.53 2.29
C THR A 72 -10.09 17.82 1.48
N GLN A 73 -8.95 18.00 0.79
CA GLN A 73 -8.71 19.19 -0.02
C GLN A 73 -9.75 19.35 -1.13
N VAL A 74 -10.09 18.27 -1.86
CA VAL A 74 -11.07 18.34 -2.95
C VAL A 74 -12.49 18.59 -2.42
N ARG A 75 -12.87 17.98 -1.29
CA ARG A 75 -14.18 18.23 -0.67
C ARG A 75 -14.31 19.68 -0.20
N ASN A 76 -13.28 20.23 0.44
CA ASN A 76 -13.28 21.63 0.87
C ASN A 76 -13.42 22.60 -0.32
N ILE A 77 -12.77 22.31 -1.46
CA ILE A 77 -12.94 23.10 -2.68
C ILE A 77 -14.38 23.01 -3.19
N ALA A 78 -14.97 21.81 -3.20
CA ALA A 78 -16.35 21.62 -3.64
C ALA A 78 -17.36 22.41 -2.78
N GLU A 79 -17.17 22.45 -1.46
CA GLU A 79 -17.98 23.25 -0.54
C GLU A 79 -17.87 24.75 -0.86
N VAL A 80 -16.65 25.26 -1.06
CA VAL A 80 -16.43 26.68 -1.41
C VAL A 80 -17.06 27.06 -2.75
N THR A 81 -17.01 26.18 -3.76
CA THR A 81 -17.62 26.47 -5.07
C THR A 81 -19.14 26.38 -5.10
N THR A 82 -19.75 25.77 -4.08
CA THR A 82 -21.22 25.62 -3.98
C THR A 82 -21.87 26.72 -3.15
N ALA A 83 -21.10 27.47 -2.36
CA ALA A 83 -21.53 28.62 -1.56
C ALA A 83 -21.65 29.90 -2.41
#